data_AF-E1NR96-F1
#
_entry.id   AF-E1NR96-F1
#
_cell.length_a   1.000
_cell.length_b   1.000
_cell.length_c   1.000
_cell.angle_alpha   90.00
_cell.angle_beta   90.00
_cell.angle_gamma   90.00
#
_symmetry.space_group_name_H-M   'P 1'
#
loop_
_entity.id
_entity.type
_entity.pdbx_description
1 polymer ?
#
loop_
_entity_poly.entity_id
_entity_poly.type
_entity_poly.pdbx_seq_one_letter_code
_entity_poly.pdbx_strand_id
1 'polypeptide(L)'
;MLAKVATLNSKLVAAAGVLKDQAVKTELVAAKKKLESLIKEDPTKGKTTTTKTAYDNVKKTAEQLLTKAQNLIADDNATQDDVDAILENLLFKPDDLADAKTKLVDAITADQKAALAKVADDLKLAETTGKTPDSVKAYNDAVEKIK
;
A
#
# COMPACT_ATOMS: atom_id res chain seq x y z
N MET A 1 62.16 -2.12 32.11
CA MET A 1 61.36 -2.73 31.01
C MET A 1 60.04 -3.32 31.49
N LEU A 2 60.00 -4.10 32.58
CA LEU A 2 58.79 -4.76 33.11
C LEU A 2 57.58 -3.84 33.35
N ALA A 3 57.78 -2.66 33.96
CA ALA A 3 56.69 -1.71 34.20
C ALA A 3 56.02 -1.21 32.90
N LYS A 4 56.81 -0.97 31.84
CA LYS A 4 56.28 -0.53 30.53
C LYS A 4 55.44 -1.63 29.87
N VAL A 5 55.86 -2.89 30.00
CA VAL A 5 55.12 -4.06 29.48
C VAL A 5 53.78 -4.22 30.21
N ALA A 6 53.78 -4.11 31.54
CA ALA A 6 52.55 -4.19 32.33
C ALA A 6 51.54 -3.07 31.96
N THR A 7 52.02 -1.84 31.77
CA THR A 7 51.18 -0.73 31.32
C THR A 7 50.57 -0.97 29.93
N LEU A 8 51.36 -1.49 28.97
CA LEU A 8 50.86 -1.82 27.64
C LEU A 8 49.80 -2.93 27.68
N ASN A 9 50.00 -3.97 28.50
CA ASN A 9 49.04 -5.05 28.64
C ASN A 9 47.70 -4.55 29.22
N SER A 10 47.75 -3.67 30.23
CA SER A 10 46.53 -3.05 30.79
C SER A 10 45.77 -2.23 29.75
N LYS A 11 46.47 -1.44 28.92
CA LYS A 11 45.86 -0.69 27.82
C LYS A 11 45.24 -1.61 26.75
N LEU A 12 45.88 -2.74 26.44
CA LEU A 12 45.38 -3.72 25.49
C LEU A 12 44.09 -4.39 26.00
N VAL A 13 44.04 -4.77 27.28
CA VAL A 13 42.83 -5.33 27.90
C VAL A 13 41.68 -4.31 27.88
N ALA A 14 41.96 -3.05 28.21
CA ALA A 14 40.97 -1.98 28.13
C ALA A 14 40.46 -1.78 26.69
N ALA A 15 41.35 -1.81 25.69
CA ALA A 15 40.99 -1.72 24.28
C ALA A 15 40.18 -2.95 23.80
N ALA A 16 40.50 -4.14 24.27
CA ALA A 16 39.70 -5.33 23.98
C ALA A 16 38.28 -5.23 24.58
N GLY A 17 38.16 -4.63 25.77
CA GLY A 17 36.88 -4.42 26.44
C GLY A 17 35.94 -3.41 25.77
N VAL A 18 36.42 -2.61 24.80
CA VAL A 18 35.55 -1.69 24.03
C VAL A 18 35.01 -2.31 22.74
N LEU A 19 35.45 -3.51 22.37
CA LEU A 19 34.92 -4.22 21.21
C LEU A 19 33.43 -4.55 21.43
N LYS A 20 32.65 -4.43 20.37
CA LYS A 20 31.22 -4.78 20.36
C LYS A 20 30.97 -5.85 19.32
N ASP A 21 30.07 -6.77 19.63
CA ASP A 21 29.56 -7.73 18.66
C ASP A 21 28.72 -7.02 17.60
N GLN A 22 28.66 -7.60 16.40
CA GLN A 22 27.75 -7.14 15.34
C GLN A 22 26.30 -7.51 15.67
N ALA A 23 25.35 -6.69 15.20
CA ALA A 23 23.92 -6.99 15.35
C ALA A 23 23.50 -8.25 14.57
N VAL A 24 22.52 -8.99 15.11
CA VAL A 24 21.96 -10.20 14.50
C VAL A 24 20.89 -9.81 13.47
N LYS A 25 21.09 -10.17 12.20
CA LYS A 25 20.27 -9.69 11.07
C LYS A 25 19.41 -10.77 10.37
N THR A 26 19.39 -12.00 10.89
CA THR A 26 18.73 -13.14 10.21
C THR A 26 17.23 -12.92 9.98
N GLU A 27 16.51 -12.46 11.00
CA GLU A 27 15.07 -12.20 10.90
C GLU A 27 14.77 -11.01 9.99
N LEU A 28 15.60 -9.97 10.03
CA LEU A 28 15.52 -8.81 9.13
C LEU A 28 15.61 -9.24 7.66
N VAL A 29 16.55 -10.11 7.32
CA VAL A 29 16.71 -10.67 5.96
C VAL A 29 15.46 -11.47 5.55
N ALA A 30 14.93 -12.30 6.44
CA ALA A 30 13.74 -13.11 6.17
C ALA A 30 12.49 -12.23 5.94
N ALA A 31 12.25 -11.25 6.82
CA ALA A 31 11.13 -10.33 6.72
C ALA A 31 11.22 -9.46 5.45
N LYS A 32 12.42 -8.97 5.11
CA LYS A 32 12.69 -8.27 3.86
C LYS A 32 12.28 -9.10 2.65
N LYS A 33 12.74 -10.37 2.56
CA LYS A 33 12.42 -11.27 1.45
C LYS A 33 10.92 -11.53 1.32
N LYS A 34 10.21 -11.68 2.45
CA LYS A 34 8.74 -11.83 2.48
C LYS A 34 8.06 -10.60 1.86
N LEU A 35 8.42 -9.41 2.30
CA LEU A 35 7.83 -8.17 1.79
C LEU A 35 8.16 -7.94 0.30
N GLU A 36 9.41 -8.23 -0.13
CA GLU A 36 9.82 -8.18 -1.55
C GLU A 36 8.97 -9.07 -2.45
N SER A 37 8.52 -10.22 -1.94
CA SER A 37 7.63 -11.11 -2.71
C SER A 37 6.25 -10.50 -2.92
N LEU A 38 5.71 -9.81 -1.91
CA LEU A 38 4.36 -9.22 -1.95
C LEU A 38 4.29 -8.02 -2.89
N ILE A 39 5.30 -7.15 -2.88
CA ILE A 39 5.30 -5.91 -3.68
C ILE A 39 5.43 -6.14 -5.19
N LYS A 40 5.80 -7.34 -5.63
CA LYS A 40 5.89 -7.70 -7.06
C LYS A 40 4.54 -7.77 -7.74
N GLU A 41 3.46 -7.96 -6.98
CA GLU A 41 2.11 -7.93 -7.51
C GLU A 41 1.68 -6.51 -7.90
N ASP A 42 0.85 -6.41 -8.94
CA ASP A 42 0.10 -5.20 -9.27
C ASP A 42 -1.40 -5.52 -9.35
N PRO A 43 -2.13 -5.38 -8.24
CA PRO A 43 -3.58 -5.61 -8.20
C PRO A 43 -4.40 -4.42 -8.70
N THR A 44 -3.75 -3.33 -9.15
CA THR A 44 -4.44 -2.05 -9.42
C THR A 44 -5.03 -1.94 -10.82
N LYS A 45 -4.76 -2.93 -11.69
CA LYS A 45 -5.30 -2.97 -13.05
C LYS A 45 -6.83 -3.01 -13.02
N GLY A 46 -7.46 -2.10 -13.76
CA GLY A 46 -8.93 -2.02 -13.86
C GLY A 46 -9.61 -1.42 -12.62
N LYS A 47 -8.86 -0.87 -11.66
CA LYS A 47 -9.40 -0.24 -10.45
C LYS A 47 -9.61 1.26 -10.64
N THR A 48 -10.44 1.86 -9.79
CA THR A 48 -10.66 3.31 -9.76
C THR A 48 -9.37 4.06 -9.41
N THR A 49 -9.20 5.28 -9.93
CA THR A 49 -8.00 6.10 -9.72
C THR A 49 -7.74 6.39 -8.24
N THR A 50 -8.80 6.68 -7.47
CA THR A 50 -8.71 6.97 -6.03
C THR A 50 -8.17 5.77 -5.25
N THR A 51 -8.74 4.58 -5.46
CA THR A 51 -8.30 3.39 -4.70
C THR A 51 -6.95 2.87 -5.16
N LYS A 52 -6.65 2.98 -6.46
CA LYS A 52 -5.31 2.72 -7.00
C LYS A 52 -4.25 3.60 -6.32
N THR A 53 -4.50 4.90 -6.22
CA THR A 53 -3.56 5.85 -5.59
C THR A 53 -3.32 5.50 -4.12
N ALA A 54 -4.37 5.10 -3.39
CA ALA A 54 -4.24 4.68 -2.01
C ALA A 54 -3.36 3.43 -1.86
N TYR A 55 -3.54 2.41 -2.71
CA TYR A 55 -2.70 1.21 -2.73
C TYR A 55 -1.24 1.54 -3.10
N ASP A 56 -1.04 2.33 -4.16
CA ASP A 56 0.31 2.70 -4.63
C ASP A 56 1.09 3.47 -3.56
N ASN A 57 0.43 4.28 -2.74
CA ASN A 57 1.07 4.97 -1.62
C ASN A 57 1.57 3.98 -0.56
N VAL A 58 0.80 2.95 -0.21
CA VAL A 58 1.24 1.90 0.73
C VAL A 58 2.38 1.08 0.13
N LYS A 59 2.31 0.74 -1.17
CA LYS A 59 3.40 0.07 -1.86
C LYS A 59 4.69 0.89 -1.83
N LYS A 60 4.61 2.21 -2.05
CA LYS A 60 5.76 3.12 -1.99
C LYS A 60 6.41 3.16 -0.61
N THR A 61 5.62 3.17 0.48
CA THR A 61 6.20 3.14 1.83
C THR A 61 6.86 1.79 2.13
N ALA A 62 6.33 0.69 1.61
CA ALA A 62 6.97 -0.62 1.68
C ALA A 62 8.31 -0.65 0.93
N GLU A 63 8.40 -0.08 -0.28
CA GLU A 63 9.64 0.03 -1.06
C GLU A 63 10.72 0.87 -0.34
N GLN A 64 10.31 1.97 0.31
CA GLN A 64 11.20 2.78 1.14
C GLN A 64 11.72 2.00 2.35
N LEU A 65 10.86 1.21 3.00
CA LEU A 65 11.26 0.38 4.12
C LEU A 65 12.21 -0.75 3.69
N LEU A 66 11.98 -1.36 2.53
CA LEU A 66 12.90 -2.35 1.95
C LEU A 66 14.29 -1.76 1.68
N THR A 67 14.34 -0.50 1.22
CA THR A 67 15.60 0.22 1.02
C THR A 67 16.33 0.45 2.35
N LYS A 68 15.61 0.87 3.40
CA LYS A 68 16.19 1.03 4.74
C LYS A 68 16.72 -0.28 5.29
N ALA A 69 15.95 -1.37 5.16
CA ALA A 69 16.36 -2.70 5.57
C ALA A 69 17.61 -3.17 4.81
N GLN A 70 17.67 -2.96 3.50
CA GLN A 70 18.84 -3.31 2.69
C GLN A 70 20.11 -2.56 3.12
N ASN A 71 19.99 -1.26 3.41
CA ASN A 71 21.10 -0.44 3.88
C ASN A 71 21.58 -0.90 5.27
N LEU A 72 20.65 -1.17 6.19
CA LEU A 72 20.99 -1.62 7.54
C LEU A 72 21.60 -3.03 7.55
N ILE A 73 21.14 -3.92 6.66
CA ILE A 73 21.76 -5.24 6.47
C ILE A 73 23.24 -5.08 6.07
N ALA A 74 23.55 -4.13 5.20
CA ALA A 74 24.92 -3.86 4.74
C ALA A 74 25.80 -3.07 5.73
N ASP A 75 25.22 -2.52 6.81
CA ASP A 75 25.97 -1.72 7.78
C ASP A 75 26.53 -2.59 8.91
N ASP A 76 27.84 -2.85 8.88
CA ASP A 76 28.56 -3.61 9.91
C ASP A 76 28.55 -2.95 11.30
N ASN A 77 28.24 -1.65 11.38
CA ASN A 77 28.14 -0.89 12.64
C ASN A 77 26.71 -0.77 13.16
N ALA A 78 25.72 -1.35 12.46
CA ALA A 78 24.33 -1.35 12.90
C ALA A 78 24.21 -1.88 14.34
N THR A 79 23.41 -1.20 15.15
CA THR A 79 23.08 -1.67 16.50
C THR A 79 21.91 -2.66 16.46
N GLN A 80 21.77 -3.47 17.52
CA GLN A 80 20.60 -4.36 17.63
C GLN A 80 19.29 -3.56 17.68
N ASP A 81 19.28 -2.41 18.35
CA ASP A 81 18.12 -1.52 18.42
C ASP A 81 17.71 -1.01 17.02
N ASP A 82 18.67 -0.68 16.15
CA ASP A 82 18.38 -0.30 14.76
C ASP A 82 17.73 -1.46 13.99
N VAL A 83 18.24 -2.68 14.19
CA VAL A 83 17.72 -3.89 13.52
C VAL A 83 16.30 -4.17 13.98
N ASP A 84 16.05 -4.14 15.29
CA ASP A 84 14.75 -4.44 15.88
C ASP A 84 13.70 -3.40 15.44
N ALA A 85 14.06 -2.11 15.40
CA ALA A 85 13.18 -1.05 14.95
C ALA A 85 12.75 -1.22 13.49
N ILE A 86 13.67 -1.59 12.58
CA ILE A 86 13.32 -1.83 11.17
C ILE A 86 12.56 -3.16 11.01
N LEU A 87 12.93 -4.19 11.76
CA LEU A 87 12.25 -5.49 11.74
C LEU A 87 10.79 -5.36 12.15
N GLU A 88 10.50 -4.65 13.24
CA GLU A 88 9.12 -4.41 13.70
C GLU A 88 8.27 -3.80 12.57
N ASN A 89 8.78 -2.75 11.93
CA ASN A 89 8.09 -2.11 10.81
C ASN A 89 7.86 -3.07 9.63
N LEU A 90 8.84 -3.93 9.32
CA LEU A 90 8.72 -4.92 8.23
C LEU A 90 7.67 -5.99 8.51
N LEU A 91 7.49 -6.37 9.77
CA LEU A 91 6.51 -7.38 10.15
C LEU A 91 5.07 -6.92 9.94
N PHE A 92 4.79 -5.62 10.09
CA PHE A 92 3.45 -5.05 9.90
C PHE A 92 3.12 -4.68 8.44
N LYS A 93 4.11 -4.38 7.59
CA LYS A 93 3.83 -3.94 6.19
C LYS A 93 3.10 -4.94 5.29
N PRO A 94 3.27 -6.27 5.45
CA PRO A 94 2.42 -7.23 4.75
C PRO A 94 0.92 -7.02 4.98
N ASP A 95 0.53 -6.67 6.21
CA ASP A 95 -0.87 -6.47 6.57
C ASP A 95 -1.40 -5.14 6.01
N ASP A 96 -0.60 -4.07 6.04
CA ASP A 96 -0.93 -2.79 5.40
C ASP A 96 -1.21 -2.98 3.89
N LEU A 97 -0.39 -3.77 3.20
CA LEU A 97 -0.58 -4.08 1.77
C LEU A 97 -1.84 -4.91 1.54
N ALA A 98 -2.10 -5.90 2.40
CA ALA A 98 -3.29 -6.73 2.31
C ALA A 98 -4.57 -5.89 2.50
N ASP A 99 -4.61 -5.06 3.54
CA ASP A 99 -5.72 -4.14 3.81
C ASP A 99 -5.93 -3.18 2.62
N ALA A 100 -4.87 -2.55 2.13
CA ALA A 100 -4.96 -1.67 0.96
C ALA A 100 -5.49 -2.40 -0.29
N LYS A 101 -5.10 -3.67 -0.49
CA LYS A 101 -5.58 -4.50 -1.60
C LYS A 101 -7.08 -4.79 -1.48
N THR A 102 -7.61 -5.01 -0.27
CA THR A 102 -9.05 -5.24 -0.07
C THR A 102 -9.90 -3.99 -0.33
N LYS A 103 -9.32 -2.79 -0.24
CA LYS A 103 -9.99 -1.50 -0.48
C LYS A 103 -10.02 -1.10 -1.96
N LEU A 104 -9.46 -1.90 -2.86
CA LEU A 104 -9.51 -1.64 -4.30
C LEU A 104 -10.92 -1.81 -4.85
N VAL A 105 -11.41 -0.80 -5.57
CA VAL A 105 -12.73 -0.79 -6.20
C VAL A 105 -12.57 -0.83 -7.72
N ASP A 106 -13.35 -1.67 -8.39
CA ASP A 106 -13.35 -1.77 -9.85
C ASP A 106 -13.80 -0.46 -10.51
N ALA A 107 -13.11 -0.07 -11.58
CA ALA A 107 -13.54 1.01 -12.43
C ALA A 107 -14.76 0.57 -13.25
N ILE A 108 -15.65 1.52 -13.55
CA ILE A 108 -16.73 1.30 -14.50
C ILE A 108 -16.15 0.93 -15.87
N THR A 109 -16.70 -0.13 -16.46
CA THR A 109 -16.29 -0.63 -17.79
C THR A 109 -16.83 0.25 -18.91
N ALA A 110 -16.24 0.13 -20.10
CA ALA A 110 -16.74 0.81 -21.30
C ALA A 110 -18.17 0.36 -21.64
N ASP A 111 -18.47 -0.94 -21.48
CA ASP A 111 -19.80 -1.49 -21.75
C ASP A 111 -20.85 -0.95 -20.76
N GLN A 112 -20.51 -0.84 -19.47
CA GLN A 112 -21.39 -0.21 -18.48
C GLN A 112 -21.63 1.27 -18.80
N LYS A 113 -20.62 2.00 -19.27
CA LYS A 113 -20.80 3.39 -19.74
C LYS A 113 -21.71 3.47 -20.97
N ALA A 114 -21.52 2.58 -21.94
CA ALA A 114 -22.32 2.52 -23.16
C ALA A 114 -23.78 2.16 -22.85
N ALA A 115 -24.01 1.19 -21.96
CA ALA A 115 -25.34 0.81 -21.51
C ALA A 115 -26.05 1.99 -20.80
N LEU A 116 -25.34 2.71 -19.93
CA LEU A 116 -25.89 3.89 -19.26
C LEU A 116 -26.25 5.02 -20.24
N ALA A 117 -25.41 5.26 -21.26
CA ALA A 117 -25.70 6.24 -22.31
C ALA A 117 -26.95 5.85 -23.11
N LYS A 118 -27.10 4.57 -23.47
CA LYS A 118 -28.29 4.08 -24.18
C LYS A 118 -29.57 4.23 -23.35
N VAL A 119 -29.53 3.93 -22.04
CA VAL A 119 -30.69 4.12 -21.16
C VAL A 119 -31.14 5.59 -21.15
N ALA A 120 -30.20 6.53 -21.17
CA ALA A 120 -30.53 7.95 -21.27
C ALA A 120 -31.21 8.29 -22.61
N ASP A 121 -30.76 7.71 -23.72
CA ASP A 121 -31.36 7.91 -25.05
C ASP A 121 -32.75 7.26 -25.17
N ASP A 122 -32.97 6.11 -24.52
CA ASP A 122 -34.23 5.36 -24.54
C ASP A 122 -35.32 6.00 -23.65
N LEU A 123 -34.95 6.89 -22.73
CA LEU A 123 -35.86 7.59 -21.83
C LEU A 123 -36.63 8.70 -22.56
N LYS A 124 -37.63 8.31 -23.36
CA LYS A 124 -38.47 9.22 -24.15
C LYS A 124 -39.87 9.33 -23.55
N LEU A 125 -40.46 10.52 -23.65
CA LEU A 125 -41.87 10.71 -23.31
C LEU A 125 -42.75 9.91 -24.29
N ALA A 126 -43.83 9.33 -23.77
CA ALA A 126 -44.84 8.67 -24.57
C ALA A 126 -45.50 9.65 -25.57
N GLU A 127 -45.85 9.16 -26.75
CA GLU A 127 -46.64 9.91 -27.72
C GLU A 127 -48.06 10.13 -27.18
N THR A 128 -48.54 11.37 -27.22
CA THR A 128 -49.87 11.75 -26.72
C THR A 128 -50.91 11.98 -27.82
N THR A 129 -50.52 11.85 -29.09
CA THR A 129 -51.43 11.99 -30.24
C THR A 129 -52.57 10.98 -30.16
N GLY A 130 -53.80 11.45 -30.41
CA GLY A 130 -55.00 10.59 -30.42
C GLY A 130 -55.45 10.07 -29.04
N LYS A 131 -54.88 10.57 -27.93
CA LYS A 131 -55.32 10.24 -26.56
C LYS A 131 -56.36 11.26 -26.06
N THR A 132 -57.08 10.91 -24.98
CA THR A 132 -58.08 11.81 -24.37
C THR A 132 -57.41 12.90 -23.52
N PRO A 133 -57.99 14.12 -23.42
CA PRO A 133 -57.41 15.21 -22.63
C PRO A 133 -57.11 14.83 -21.17
N ASP A 134 -58.03 14.14 -20.50
CA ASP A 134 -57.86 13.71 -19.11
C ASP A 134 -56.69 12.74 -18.94
N SER A 135 -56.52 11.80 -19.89
CA SER A 135 -55.39 10.85 -19.86
C SER A 135 -54.05 11.52 -20.11
N VAL A 136 -53.99 12.53 -21.00
CA VAL A 136 -52.77 13.31 -21.26
C VAL A 136 -52.41 14.15 -20.04
N LYS A 137 -53.41 14.76 -19.39
CA LYS A 137 -53.21 15.50 -18.15
C LYS A 137 -52.65 14.58 -17.06
N ALA A 138 -53.26 13.42 -16.83
CA ALA A 138 -52.78 12.46 -15.84
C ALA A 138 -51.35 11.96 -16.13
N TYR A 139 -51.00 11.72 -17.40
CA TYR A 139 -49.65 11.36 -17.82
C TYR A 139 -48.64 12.48 -17.54
N ASN A 140 -48.95 13.72 -17.94
CA ASN A 140 -48.06 14.87 -17.70
C ASN A 140 -47.89 15.16 -16.21
N ASP A 141 -48.98 15.10 -15.43
CA ASP A 141 -48.95 15.24 -13.97
C ASP A 141 -48.08 14.13 -13.32
N ALA A 142 -48.01 12.93 -13.91
CA ALA A 142 -47.13 11.85 -13.46
C ALA A 142 -45.67 12.09 -13.90
N VAL A 143 -45.43 12.55 -15.12
CA VAL A 143 -44.09 12.91 -15.63
C VAL A 143 -43.48 14.04 -14.82
N GLU A 144 -44.25 15.06 -14.44
CA GLU A 144 -43.77 16.15 -13.58
C GLU A 144 -43.32 15.67 -12.20
N LYS A 145 -43.85 14.56 -11.70
CA LYS A 145 -43.44 13.96 -10.42
C LYS A 145 -42.14 13.16 -10.51
N ILE A 146 -41.66 12.89 -11.72
CA ILE A 146 -40.45 12.09 -11.99
C ILE A 146 -39.26 12.99 -12.39
N LYS A 147 -39.51 14.25 -12.76
CA LYS A 147 -38.49 15.27 -13.03
C LYS A 147 -37.90 15.84 -11.74
#